data_AF-A0A3R8LT29-F1
#
_entry.id   AF-A0A3R8LT29-F1
#
_cell.length_a   1.000
_cell.length_b   1.000
_cell.length_c   1.000
_cell.angle_alpha   90.00
_cell.angle_beta   90.00
_cell.angle_gamma   90.00
#
_symmetry.space_group_name_H-M   'P 1'
#
loop_
_entity.id
_entity.type
_entity.pdbx_description
1 polymer ?
#
loop_
_entity_poly.entity_id
_entity_poly.type
_entity_poly.pdbx_seq_one_letter_code
_entity_poly.pdbx_strand_id
1 'polypeptide(L)'
;MTDPNPCRIIGVLDDGPASLTPTALAHIRTADVIVGAPRTLALFDSQFKPGATMHDLTGQLKAVSGWISAAREAGQRCVVLATGDPLCWGIAPYLAARLCTEALDILPNVSTLQLACARLGMPWQDAKLFSVHAKDAGPWQRGAGPDHGLHALAQAVHAHDRLVILTSPGNTPARIAQLLQIEGLAGAMQMAVAENLLQPEERIHPLLDIDTAAIMAFAPLNVVVLWRIQPRDNPVLLGLDDDAYAQRRPKGDGTGGLITKQEVRAVSLARLQLRADSIVWDIGAGSGSVGLEAARLCRHGHVFAIEKNAADVDIIRQNHDAFGVANYTLVHDRAPSGMQAWPDPDAVFVGGSGGELAELIRLILRRLRPGGHLVMNFVTLENLATALETLKALAGDAGKTPADAEKPVADVASPARTASQTSPAHEAALASSPSVSEASGATPDIQPASQPGTGTLHWDVLQLQAARSKPILHMNRLAAENPVWLVSACWQQTGDE
;
A
#
# COMPACT_ATOMS: atom_id res chain seq x y z
N MET A 1 28.32 14.07 24.01
CA MET A 1 28.67 13.60 25.38
C MET A 1 27.84 12.36 25.64
N THR A 2 28.37 11.35 26.33
CA THR A 2 27.56 10.23 26.82
C THR A 2 26.64 10.72 27.94
N ASP A 3 25.36 10.39 27.86
CA ASP A 3 24.38 10.67 28.92
C ASP A 3 24.83 10.01 30.24
N PRO A 4 24.73 10.69 31.40
CA PRO A 4 25.09 10.10 32.70
C PRO A 4 24.08 9.05 33.22
N ASN A 5 22.82 9.07 32.77
CA ASN A 5 21.78 8.10 33.11
C ASN A 5 20.88 7.76 31.89
N PRO A 6 21.41 7.08 30.85
CA PRO A 6 20.63 6.60 29.73
C PRO A 6 19.81 5.36 30.13
N CYS A 7 18.65 5.20 29.51
CA CYS A 7 17.86 3.98 29.61
C CYS A 7 18.55 2.85 28.83
N ARG A 8 18.76 1.69 29.47
CA ARG A 8 19.35 0.52 28.79
C ARG A 8 18.24 -0.29 28.12
N ILE A 9 18.27 -0.39 26.80
CA ILE A 9 17.39 -1.29 26.04
C ILE A 9 18.17 -2.59 25.79
N ILE A 10 17.75 -3.67 26.44
CA ILE A 10 18.51 -4.94 26.49
C ILE A 10 17.76 -6.02 25.71
N GLY A 11 18.45 -6.60 24.74
CA GLY A 11 18.00 -7.79 24.01
C GLY A 11 18.00 -9.04 24.90
N VAL A 12 16.86 -9.71 25.01
CA VAL A 12 16.66 -10.94 25.80
C VAL A 12 16.08 -12.05 24.94
N LEU A 13 16.38 -13.30 25.28
CA LEU A 13 15.80 -14.48 24.63
C LEU A 13 15.00 -15.33 25.64
N ASP A 14 14.30 -16.33 25.12
CA ASP A 14 13.30 -17.10 25.88
C ASP A 14 13.91 -18.17 26.81
N ASP A 15 15.21 -18.45 26.69
CA ASP A 15 16.03 -19.16 27.69
C ASP A 15 16.49 -18.23 28.84
N GLY A 16 15.99 -16.99 28.89
CA GLY A 16 16.07 -16.11 30.04
C GLY A 16 17.51 -15.68 30.36
N PRO A 17 17.97 -15.74 31.62
CA PRO A 17 19.31 -15.29 32.01
C PRO A 17 20.48 -16.00 31.30
N ALA A 18 20.27 -17.18 30.73
CA ALA A 18 21.29 -17.89 29.94
C ALA A 18 21.64 -17.16 28.63
N SER A 19 20.70 -16.37 28.09
CA SER A 19 20.87 -15.60 26.85
C SER A 19 21.77 -14.37 26.97
N LEU A 20 22.20 -14.00 28.18
CA LEU A 20 22.82 -12.71 28.44
C LEU A 20 24.32 -12.78 28.72
N THR A 21 25.01 -11.75 28.23
CA THR A 21 26.37 -11.44 28.70
C THR A 21 26.34 -11.04 30.18
N PRO A 22 27.43 -11.25 30.93
CA PRO A 22 27.54 -10.79 32.31
C PRO A 22 27.24 -9.28 32.49
N THR A 23 27.62 -8.46 31.50
CA THR A 23 27.35 -7.02 31.48
C THR A 23 25.85 -6.71 31.37
N ALA A 24 25.15 -7.34 30.43
CA ALA A 24 23.70 -7.15 30.27
C ALA A 24 22.92 -7.60 31.52
N LEU A 25 23.28 -8.77 32.07
CA LEU A 25 22.66 -9.30 33.29
C LEU A 25 22.94 -8.44 34.53
N ALA A 26 24.12 -7.79 34.61
CA ALA A 26 24.44 -6.85 35.68
C ALA A 26 23.56 -5.58 35.63
N HIS A 27 23.22 -5.09 34.44
CA HIS A 27 22.28 -3.97 34.30
C HIS A 27 20.87 -4.36 34.77
N ILE A 28 20.37 -5.55 34.41
CA ILE A 28 19.07 -6.06 34.90
C ILE A 28 19.07 -6.19 36.44
N ARG A 29 20.11 -6.81 37.01
CA ARG A 29 20.25 -7.02 38.46
C ARG A 29 20.38 -5.74 39.29
N THR A 30 20.66 -4.62 38.65
CA THR A 30 20.82 -3.33 39.32
C THR A 30 19.76 -2.31 38.92
N ALA A 31 18.87 -2.64 37.99
CA ALA A 31 17.77 -1.78 37.58
C ALA A 31 16.86 -1.45 38.77
N ASP A 32 16.42 -0.19 38.81
CA ASP A 32 15.46 0.33 39.78
C ASP A 32 14.05 0.34 39.16
N VAL A 33 13.97 0.47 37.83
CA VAL A 33 12.75 0.34 37.02
C VAL A 33 13.01 -0.61 35.85
N ILE A 34 12.17 -1.63 35.68
CA ILE A 34 12.20 -2.58 34.55
C ILE A 34 10.90 -2.48 33.77
N VAL A 35 11.00 -2.28 32.45
CA VAL A 35 9.87 -2.32 31.52
C VAL A 35 10.00 -3.55 30.62
N GLY A 36 8.93 -4.29 30.40
CA GLY A 36 8.95 -5.48 29.55
C GLY A 36 7.55 -6.02 29.26
N ALA A 37 7.45 -6.99 28.35
CA ALA A 37 6.23 -7.77 28.21
C ALA A 37 6.12 -8.79 29.38
N PRO A 38 4.93 -9.29 29.76
CA PRO A 38 4.75 -10.11 30.96
C PRO A 38 5.61 -11.37 30.95
N ARG A 39 5.72 -12.01 29.77
CA ARG A 39 6.58 -13.16 29.53
C ARG A 39 8.07 -12.85 29.78
N THR A 40 8.57 -11.74 29.23
CA THR A 40 9.97 -11.31 29.43
C THR A 40 10.24 -10.84 30.85
N LEU A 41 9.26 -10.27 31.55
CA LEU A 41 9.40 -9.94 32.97
C LEU A 41 9.50 -11.23 33.81
N ALA A 42 8.61 -12.19 33.59
CA ALA A 42 8.60 -13.47 34.31
C ALA A 42 9.90 -14.29 34.13
N LEU A 43 10.49 -14.29 32.94
CA LEU A 43 11.77 -14.97 32.66
C LEU A 43 12.96 -14.42 33.49
N PHE A 44 12.89 -13.15 33.91
CA PHE A 44 13.99 -12.46 34.60
C PHE A 44 13.65 -12.03 36.04
N ASP A 45 12.46 -12.34 36.54
CA ASP A 45 11.96 -11.94 37.88
C ASP A 45 12.95 -12.27 39.00
N SER A 46 13.47 -13.50 39.01
CA SER A 46 14.51 -13.97 39.95
C SER A 46 15.84 -13.20 39.90
N GLN A 47 16.05 -12.35 38.89
CA GLN A 47 17.25 -11.54 38.70
C GLN A 47 17.04 -10.07 39.06
N PHE A 48 15.81 -9.61 39.31
CA PHE A 48 15.56 -8.19 39.59
C PHE A 48 16.05 -7.79 40.99
N LYS A 49 16.44 -6.52 41.13
CA LYS A 49 16.76 -5.92 42.42
C LYS A 49 15.53 -5.99 43.34
N PRO A 50 15.65 -6.41 44.61
CA PRO A 50 14.54 -6.35 45.56
C PRO A 50 13.95 -4.94 45.66
N GLY A 51 12.63 -4.83 45.46
CA GLY A 51 11.91 -3.56 45.45
C GLY A 51 12.02 -2.74 44.16
N ALA A 52 12.52 -3.30 43.06
CA ALA A 52 12.45 -2.66 41.75
C ALA A 52 11.01 -2.56 41.24
N THR A 53 10.70 -1.47 40.52
CA THR A 53 9.38 -1.24 39.92
C THR A 53 9.31 -1.93 38.56
N MET A 54 8.26 -2.72 38.34
CA MET A 54 7.99 -3.36 37.04
C MET A 54 6.85 -2.66 36.30
N HIS A 55 7.01 -2.46 35.00
CA HIS A 55 5.97 -1.99 34.09
C HIS A 55 5.73 -2.97 32.95
N ASP A 56 4.48 -3.44 32.82
CA ASP A 56 4.02 -4.18 31.66
C ASP A 56 3.75 -3.24 30.47
N LEU A 57 4.47 -3.42 29.37
CA LEU A 57 4.29 -2.63 28.15
C LEU A 57 3.09 -3.05 27.29
N THR A 58 2.40 -4.15 27.61
CA THR A 58 1.29 -4.72 26.83
C THR A 58 0.15 -3.72 26.69
N GLY A 59 -0.15 -3.32 25.45
CA GLY A 59 -1.15 -2.26 25.16
C GLY A 59 -0.74 -0.85 25.62
N GLN A 60 0.37 -0.69 26.33
CA GLN A 60 0.79 0.54 27.01
C GLN A 60 2.03 1.19 26.37
N LEU A 61 2.35 0.85 25.12
CA LEU A 61 3.55 1.34 24.40
C LEU A 61 3.73 2.87 24.46
N LYS A 62 2.62 3.64 24.43
CA LYS A 62 2.65 5.11 24.58
C LYS A 62 3.15 5.60 25.95
N ALA A 63 2.93 4.84 27.01
CA ALA A 63 3.34 5.19 28.38
C ALA A 63 4.83 4.91 28.64
N VAL A 64 5.45 4.00 27.88
CA VAL A 64 6.84 3.55 28.07
C VAL A 64 7.82 4.73 28.09
N SER A 65 7.71 5.68 27.16
CA SER A 65 8.59 6.86 27.15
C SER A 65 8.41 7.74 28.39
N GLY A 66 7.20 7.84 28.94
CA GLY A 66 6.92 8.57 30.17
C GLY A 66 7.52 7.89 31.40
N TRP A 67 7.40 6.56 31.50
CA TRP A 67 8.04 5.78 32.58
C TRP A 67 9.57 5.92 32.55
N ILE A 68 10.17 5.89 31.37
CA ILE A 68 11.62 6.08 31.19
C ILE A 68 12.04 7.50 31.62
N SER A 69 11.32 8.55 31.19
CA SER A 69 11.63 9.92 31.60
C SER A 69 11.50 10.11 33.11
N ALA A 70 10.41 9.65 33.73
CA ALA A 70 10.20 9.75 35.16
C ALA A 70 11.29 9.02 35.97
N ALA A 71 11.69 7.82 35.54
CA ALA A 71 12.82 7.09 36.14
C ALA A 71 14.14 7.88 36.02
N ARG A 72 14.43 8.45 34.85
CA ARG A 72 15.65 9.24 34.61
C ARG A 72 15.67 10.52 35.43
N GLU A 73 14.56 11.24 35.53
CA GLU A 73 14.37 12.43 36.37
C GLU A 73 14.55 12.11 37.87
N ALA A 74 14.08 10.94 38.31
CA ALA A 74 14.29 10.42 39.67
C ALA A 74 15.72 9.88 39.93
N GLY A 75 16.64 9.94 38.94
CA GLY A 75 17.99 9.38 39.04
C GLY A 75 18.03 7.84 39.12
N GLN A 76 16.93 7.18 38.79
CA GLN A 76 16.78 5.73 38.81
C GLN A 76 17.36 5.09 37.54
N ARG A 77 17.91 3.87 37.67
CA ARG A 77 18.37 3.10 36.50
C ARG A 77 17.19 2.38 35.87
N CYS A 78 16.88 2.76 34.64
CA CYS A 78 15.80 2.17 33.86
C CYS A 78 16.34 1.16 32.83
N VAL A 79 15.75 -0.04 32.83
CA VAL A 79 15.98 -1.08 31.82
C VAL A 79 14.68 -1.38 31.07
N VAL A 80 14.77 -1.51 29.75
CA VAL A 80 13.70 -2.06 28.90
C VAL A 80 14.16 -3.40 28.36
N LEU A 81 13.39 -4.46 28.61
CA LEU A 81 13.62 -5.79 28.03
C LEU A 81 12.93 -5.88 26.66
N ALA A 82 13.68 -6.25 25.63
CA ALA A 82 13.18 -6.45 24.28
C ALA A 82 13.55 -7.85 23.77
N THR A 83 12.59 -8.58 23.20
CA THR A 83 12.86 -9.93 22.65
C THR A 83 13.82 -9.86 21.46
N GLY A 84 14.89 -10.65 21.48
CA GLY A 84 15.89 -10.71 20.42
C GLY A 84 16.77 -9.46 20.35
N ASP A 85 16.90 -8.86 19.16
CA ASP A 85 17.65 -7.62 18.96
C ASP A 85 16.69 -6.41 19.10
N PRO A 86 16.93 -5.45 20.02
CA PRO A 86 16.10 -4.26 20.19
C PRO A 86 15.93 -3.39 18.93
N LEU A 87 16.81 -3.51 17.93
CA LEU A 87 16.77 -2.77 16.66
C LEU A 87 16.10 -3.56 15.51
N CYS A 88 15.89 -4.88 15.67
CA CYS A 88 15.37 -5.75 14.63
C CYS A 88 13.85 -5.95 14.80
N TRP A 89 13.04 -5.01 14.27
CA TRP A 89 11.61 -4.85 14.60
C TRP A 89 11.30 -4.69 16.10
N GLY A 90 12.32 -4.37 16.91
CA GLY A 90 12.19 -4.15 18.34
C GLY A 90 11.75 -2.75 18.74
N ILE A 91 11.74 -2.49 20.06
CA ILE A 91 11.22 -1.26 20.66
C ILE A 91 12.17 -0.06 20.56
N ALA A 92 13.46 -0.27 20.29
CA ALA A 92 14.46 0.80 20.40
C ALA A 92 14.23 1.97 19.40
N PRO A 93 13.89 1.75 18.11
CA PRO A 93 13.58 2.84 17.19
C PRO A 93 12.37 3.69 17.63
N TYR A 94 11.36 3.06 18.21
CA TYR A 94 10.16 3.73 18.75
C TYR A 94 10.50 4.70 19.90
N LEU A 95 11.45 4.30 20.75
CA LEU A 95 11.92 5.09 21.90
C LEU A 95 12.92 6.17 21.47
N ALA A 96 13.83 5.86 20.54
CA ALA A 96 14.80 6.83 20.01
C ALA A 96 14.09 8.05 19.41
N ALA A 97 12.99 7.83 18.66
CA ALA A 97 12.15 8.88 18.10
C ALA A 97 11.37 9.73 19.14
N ARG A 98 11.42 9.37 20.44
CA ARG A 98 10.69 10.06 21.53
C ARG A 98 11.60 10.64 22.62
N LEU A 99 12.75 10.01 22.85
CA LEU A 99 13.67 10.34 23.94
C LEU A 99 15.02 10.87 23.43
N CYS A 100 15.22 10.91 22.11
CA CYS A 100 16.51 11.03 21.43
C CYS A 100 17.40 9.78 21.62
N THR A 101 18.34 9.59 20.69
CA THR A 101 19.27 8.45 20.69
C THR A 101 20.23 8.45 21.87
N GLU A 102 20.63 9.62 22.33
CA GLU A 102 21.62 9.87 23.38
C GLU A 102 21.11 9.46 24.77
N ALA A 103 19.78 9.49 24.97
CA ALA A 103 19.13 9.05 26.19
C ALA A 103 19.01 7.52 26.31
N LEU A 104 19.46 6.78 25.29
CA LEU A 104 19.37 5.33 25.19
C LEU A 104 20.78 4.72 25.08
N ASP A 105 20.93 3.52 25.61
CA ASP A 105 22.02 2.63 25.27
C ASP A 105 21.45 1.25 24.96
N ILE A 106 21.89 0.67 23.85
CA ILE A 106 21.25 -0.49 23.23
C ILE A 106 22.24 -1.66 23.32
N LEU A 107 21.89 -2.66 24.12
CA LEU A 107 22.65 -3.89 24.27
C LEU A 107 21.97 -4.96 23.39
N PRO A 108 22.49 -5.25 22.18
CA PRO A 108 21.87 -6.20 21.28
C PRO A 108 22.01 -7.64 21.78
N ASN A 109 21.18 -8.52 21.23
CA ASN A 109 21.28 -9.97 21.37
C ASN A 109 20.99 -10.61 20.00
N VAL A 110 21.13 -11.93 19.88
CA VAL A 110 20.79 -12.65 18.65
C VAL A 110 19.30 -12.45 18.36
N SER A 111 18.93 -12.03 17.15
CA SER A 111 17.52 -11.91 16.77
C SER A 111 16.86 -13.28 16.59
N THR A 112 15.55 -13.36 16.83
CA THR A 112 14.77 -14.60 16.61
C THR A 112 14.83 -15.06 15.15
N LEU A 113 15.01 -14.13 14.19
CA LEU A 113 15.27 -14.42 12.79
C LEU A 113 16.58 -15.20 12.58
N GLN A 114 17.67 -14.77 13.21
CA GLN A 114 18.96 -15.47 13.18
C GLN A 114 18.88 -16.84 13.85
N LEU A 115 18.16 -16.95 14.99
CA LEU A 115 17.95 -18.24 15.65
C LEU A 115 17.17 -19.23 14.77
N ALA A 116 16.08 -18.79 14.13
CA ALA A 116 15.31 -19.61 13.21
C ALA A 116 16.18 -20.11 12.05
N CYS A 117 16.95 -19.21 11.41
CA CYS A 117 17.87 -19.59 10.33
C CYS A 117 18.96 -20.55 10.80
N ALA A 118 19.50 -20.36 12.01
CA ALA A 118 20.50 -21.26 12.60
C ALA A 118 19.94 -22.67 12.88
N ARG A 119 18.70 -22.78 13.39
CA ARG A 119 18.02 -24.07 13.58
C ARG A 119 17.70 -24.79 12.27
N LEU A 120 17.42 -24.02 11.21
CA LEU A 120 17.16 -24.54 9.87
C LEU A 120 18.43 -24.80 9.05
N GLY A 121 19.62 -24.44 9.55
CA GLY A 121 20.87 -24.52 8.81
C GLY A 121 20.92 -23.60 7.58
N MET A 122 20.11 -22.54 7.54
CA MET A 122 19.93 -21.69 6.36
C MET A 122 20.77 -20.42 6.41
N PRO A 123 21.52 -20.09 5.33
CA PRO A 123 22.13 -18.78 5.19
C PRO A 123 21.05 -17.70 4.99
N TRP A 124 21.22 -16.55 5.63
CA TRP A 124 20.20 -15.50 5.71
C TRP A 124 20.63 -14.15 5.12
N GLN A 125 21.89 -14.00 4.69
CA GLN A 125 22.42 -12.74 4.14
C GLN A 125 21.69 -12.26 2.88
N ASP A 126 21.15 -13.19 2.08
CA ASP A 126 20.40 -12.90 0.84
C ASP A 126 18.87 -12.96 1.06
N ALA A 127 18.41 -13.18 2.30
CA ALA A 127 17.00 -13.33 2.61
C ALA A 127 16.32 -11.97 2.83
N LYS A 128 15.14 -11.77 2.24
CA LYS A 128 14.31 -10.62 2.56
C LYS A 128 13.70 -10.80 3.95
N LEU A 129 14.24 -10.08 4.93
CA LEU A 129 13.66 -10.00 6.26
C LEU A 129 12.34 -9.21 6.20
N PHE A 130 11.32 -9.70 6.89
CA PHE A 130 9.96 -9.19 6.82
C PHE A 130 9.23 -9.30 8.15
N SER A 131 8.19 -8.49 8.34
CA SER A 131 7.27 -8.60 9.48
C SER A 131 5.83 -8.37 9.03
N VAL A 132 4.94 -9.30 9.37
CA VAL A 132 3.49 -9.15 9.25
C VAL A 132 2.86 -8.94 10.63
N HIS A 133 3.60 -8.27 11.54
CA HIS A 133 3.13 -7.95 12.88
C HIS A 133 2.13 -6.79 12.90
N ALA A 134 1.02 -6.98 12.19
CA ALA A 134 -0.13 -6.10 12.09
C ALA A 134 -1.37 -6.73 12.77
N LYS A 135 -2.43 -5.93 12.90
CA LYS A 135 -3.75 -6.43 13.30
C LYS A 135 -4.29 -7.41 12.27
N ASP A 136 -5.18 -8.29 12.72
CA ASP A 136 -5.99 -9.11 11.82
C ASP A 136 -6.87 -8.22 10.94
N ALA A 137 -6.78 -8.39 9.61
CA ALA A 137 -7.53 -7.67 8.59
C ALA A 137 -8.50 -8.59 7.81
N GLY A 138 -8.74 -9.81 8.31
CA GLY A 138 -9.47 -10.86 7.59
C GLY A 138 -8.58 -11.72 6.68
N PRO A 139 -9.13 -12.79 6.08
CA PRO A 139 -8.39 -13.63 5.15
C PRO A 139 -7.87 -12.82 3.95
N TRP A 140 -6.66 -13.14 3.47
CA TRP A 140 -6.12 -12.51 2.26
C TRP A 140 -7.07 -12.71 1.08
N GLN A 141 -7.18 -11.68 0.24
CA GLN A 141 -7.90 -11.73 -1.03
C GLN A 141 -7.02 -11.03 -2.07
N ARG A 142 -6.94 -11.61 -3.27
CA ARG A 142 -6.14 -11.05 -4.37
C ARG A 142 -6.65 -9.64 -4.68
N GLY A 143 -5.74 -8.67 -4.73
CA GLY A 143 -6.08 -7.25 -4.93
C GLY A 143 -6.57 -6.49 -3.69
N ALA A 144 -6.46 -7.08 -2.48
CA ALA A 144 -6.65 -6.34 -1.24
C ALA A 144 -5.60 -5.20 -1.12
N GLY A 145 -6.07 -4.03 -0.71
CA GLY A 145 -5.28 -2.80 -0.71
C GLY A 145 -4.21 -2.70 0.40
N PRO A 146 -3.42 -1.60 0.39
CA PRO A 146 -2.30 -1.39 1.31
C PRO A 146 -2.62 -1.50 2.82
N ASP A 147 -3.86 -1.25 3.22
CA ASP A 147 -4.31 -1.33 4.62
C ASP A 147 -4.36 -2.77 5.17
N HIS A 148 -4.35 -3.79 4.30
CA HIS A 148 -4.33 -5.18 4.73
C HIS A 148 -2.93 -5.57 5.24
N GLY A 149 -2.84 -6.09 6.47
CA GLY A 149 -1.57 -6.48 7.12
C GLY A 149 -0.73 -7.57 6.44
N LEU A 150 -1.17 -8.09 5.28
CA LEU A 150 -0.46 -9.06 4.43
C LEU A 150 -0.12 -8.49 3.04
N HIS A 151 -0.59 -7.28 2.69
CA HIS A 151 -0.44 -6.68 1.35
C HIS A 151 1.02 -6.60 0.91
N ALA A 152 1.88 -6.03 1.75
CA ALA A 152 3.30 -5.93 1.44
C ALA A 152 4.01 -7.30 1.41
N LEU A 153 3.48 -8.33 2.09
CA LEU A 153 3.99 -9.71 1.96
C LEU A 153 3.58 -10.31 0.61
N ALA A 154 2.35 -10.10 0.15
CA ALA A 154 1.89 -10.53 -1.17
C ALA A 154 2.78 -9.97 -2.30
N GLN A 155 3.18 -8.69 -2.21
CA GLN A 155 4.20 -8.14 -3.11
C GLN A 155 5.57 -8.84 -2.94
N ALA A 156 6.03 -9.04 -1.69
CA ALA A 156 7.36 -9.57 -1.39
C ALA A 156 7.56 -11.02 -1.86
N VAL A 157 6.53 -11.88 -1.81
CA VAL A 157 6.63 -13.29 -2.27
C VAL A 157 6.75 -13.41 -3.79
N HIS A 158 6.29 -12.42 -4.55
CA HIS A 158 6.57 -12.31 -5.99
C HIS A 158 7.95 -11.69 -6.27
N ALA A 159 8.43 -10.81 -5.38
CA ALA A 159 9.67 -10.05 -5.56
C ALA A 159 10.95 -10.74 -5.07
N HIS A 160 10.86 -11.75 -4.19
CA HIS A 160 12.01 -12.39 -3.53
C HIS A 160 11.96 -13.93 -3.56
N ASP A 161 13.13 -14.56 -3.46
CA ASP A 161 13.31 -16.03 -3.52
C ASP A 161 13.60 -16.66 -2.16
N ARG A 162 13.88 -15.85 -1.14
CA ARG A 162 13.99 -16.26 0.26
C ARG A 162 13.46 -15.15 1.14
N LEU A 163 12.59 -15.49 2.08
CA LEU A 163 12.02 -14.56 3.05
C LEU A 163 12.10 -15.14 4.46
N VAL A 164 12.36 -14.31 5.46
CA VAL A 164 12.30 -14.68 6.88
C VAL A 164 11.35 -13.70 7.56
N ILE A 165 10.27 -14.21 8.13
CA ILE A 165 9.05 -13.45 8.43
C ILE A 165 8.71 -13.56 9.92
N LEU A 166 8.64 -12.41 10.60
CA LEU A 166 8.00 -12.30 11.91
C LEU A 166 6.47 -12.25 11.77
N THR A 167 5.77 -13.04 12.55
CA THR A 167 4.31 -13.20 12.50
C THR A 167 3.57 -12.41 13.59
N SER A 168 2.24 -12.51 13.59
CA SER A 168 1.40 -12.11 14.73
C SER A 168 0.30 -13.16 14.97
N PRO A 169 -0.44 -13.11 16.09
CA PRO A 169 -1.64 -13.91 16.29
C PRO A 169 -2.70 -13.70 15.19
N GLY A 170 -2.73 -12.53 14.54
CA GLY A 170 -3.58 -12.26 13.37
C GLY A 170 -3.02 -12.86 12.08
N ASN A 171 -1.70 -12.80 11.86
CA ASN A 171 -1.05 -13.23 10.62
C ASN A 171 -0.13 -14.44 10.90
N THR A 172 -0.76 -15.61 11.04
CA THR A 172 -0.12 -16.89 11.38
C THR A 172 0.56 -17.56 10.16
N PRO A 173 1.44 -18.57 10.37
CA PRO A 173 2.04 -19.33 9.26
C PRO A 173 0.99 -19.94 8.31
N ALA A 174 -0.10 -20.48 8.85
CA ALA A 174 -1.20 -21.02 8.05
C ALA A 174 -1.86 -19.95 7.15
N ARG A 175 -2.00 -18.71 7.62
CA ARG A 175 -2.54 -17.61 6.79
C ARG A 175 -1.55 -17.10 5.75
N ILE A 176 -0.25 -17.19 6.03
CA ILE A 176 0.81 -16.95 5.03
C ILE A 176 0.77 -18.04 3.94
N ALA A 177 0.55 -19.30 4.32
CA ALA A 177 0.37 -20.39 3.37
C ALA A 177 -0.91 -20.23 2.52
N GLN A 178 -2.03 -19.83 3.13
CA GLN A 178 -3.28 -19.51 2.41
C GLN A 178 -3.10 -18.33 1.44
N LEU A 179 -2.34 -17.30 1.81
CA LEU A 179 -1.94 -16.24 0.88
C LEU A 179 -1.16 -16.81 -0.30
N LEU A 180 -0.19 -17.71 -0.08
CA LEU A 180 0.57 -18.35 -1.16
C LEU A 180 -0.30 -19.24 -2.07
N GLN A 181 -1.35 -19.88 -1.54
CA GLN A 181 -2.35 -20.58 -2.37
C GLN A 181 -3.12 -19.59 -3.25
N ILE A 182 -3.62 -18.49 -2.67
CA ILE A 182 -4.39 -17.46 -3.37
C ILE A 182 -3.53 -16.71 -4.40
N GLU A 183 -2.24 -16.50 -4.14
CA GLU A 183 -1.28 -15.92 -5.09
C GLU A 183 -0.77 -16.91 -6.13
N GLY A 184 -1.23 -18.17 -6.12
CA GLY A 184 -0.83 -19.20 -7.10
C GLY A 184 0.59 -19.75 -6.91
N LEU A 185 1.21 -19.50 -5.76
CA LEU A 185 2.61 -19.81 -5.44
C LEU A 185 2.79 -21.12 -4.65
N ALA A 186 1.72 -21.85 -4.33
CA ALA A 186 1.77 -23.07 -3.51
C ALA A 186 2.75 -24.14 -4.03
N GLY A 187 2.81 -24.36 -5.35
CA GLY A 187 3.77 -25.28 -5.97
C GLY A 187 5.16 -24.69 -6.24
N ALA A 188 5.31 -23.36 -6.13
CA ALA A 188 6.55 -22.64 -6.45
C ALA A 188 7.43 -22.36 -5.22
N MET A 189 6.86 -22.45 -4.01
CA MET A 189 7.50 -22.16 -2.73
C MET A 189 7.54 -23.38 -1.82
N GLN A 190 8.45 -23.36 -0.85
CA GLN A 190 8.44 -24.20 0.34
C GLN A 190 8.43 -23.31 1.58
N MET A 191 7.88 -23.87 2.67
CA MET A 191 7.82 -23.21 3.97
C MET A 191 8.62 -23.99 5.01
N ALA A 192 9.24 -23.28 5.94
CA ALA A 192 9.66 -23.81 7.23
C ALA A 192 9.10 -22.92 8.34
N VAL A 193 8.84 -23.50 9.51
CA VAL A 193 8.35 -22.78 10.68
C VAL A 193 9.18 -23.18 11.90
N ALA A 194 9.73 -22.20 12.60
CA ALA A 194 10.42 -22.40 13.87
C ALA A 194 9.54 -21.85 15.00
N GLU A 195 9.02 -22.73 15.85
CA GLU A 195 8.08 -22.45 16.94
C GLU A 195 8.80 -22.42 18.29
N ASN A 196 8.37 -21.53 19.20
CA ASN A 196 8.79 -21.45 20.60
C ASN A 196 10.32 -21.57 20.80
N LEU A 197 11.12 -20.92 19.93
CA LEU A 197 12.58 -20.99 19.97
C LEU A 197 13.13 -20.70 21.37
N LEU A 198 14.04 -21.56 21.83
CA LEU A 198 14.68 -21.56 23.14
C LEU A 198 13.77 -21.87 24.35
N GLN A 199 12.54 -22.34 24.12
CA GLN A 199 11.64 -22.84 25.17
C GLN A 199 11.61 -24.39 25.18
N PRO A 200 11.13 -25.05 26.25
CA PRO A 200 10.99 -26.51 26.30
C PRO A 200 10.11 -27.08 25.17
N GLU A 201 9.14 -26.29 24.71
CA GLU A 201 8.23 -26.61 23.61
C GLU A 201 8.75 -26.15 22.23
N GLU A 202 10.07 -25.89 22.07
CA GLU A 202 10.69 -25.57 20.79
C GLU A 202 10.38 -26.67 19.75
N ARG A 203 9.85 -26.27 18.59
CA ARG A 203 9.60 -27.19 17.48
C ARG A 203 10.03 -26.57 16.16
N ILE A 204 10.76 -27.34 15.37
CA ILE A 204 11.19 -26.96 14.03
C ILE A 204 10.44 -27.81 13.02
N HIS A 205 9.70 -27.16 12.12
CA HIS A 205 9.17 -27.73 10.89
C HIS A 205 10.11 -27.30 9.76
N PRO A 206 11.13 -28.11 9.39
CA PRO A 206 12.20 -27.66 8.49
C PRO A 206 11.79 -27.66 7.00
N LEU A 207 10.70 -28.35 6.67
CA LEU A 207 10.18 -28.47 5.31
C LEU A 207 8.68 -28.76 5.39
N LEU A 208 7.87 -27.89 4.80
CA LEU A 208 6.43 -28.02 4.63
C LEU A 208 6.06 -27.55 3.22
N ASP A 209 5.28 -28.36 2.51
CA ASP A 209 4.51 -27.87 1.38
C ASP A 209 3.43 -26.87 1.86
N ILE A 210 3.05 -25.97 0.96
CA ILE A 210 2.16 -24.86 1.29
C ILE A 210 0.74 -25.35 1.62
N ASP A 211 0.25 -26.39 0.94
CA ASP A 211 -1.10 -26.90 1.17
C ASP A 211 -1.26 -27.55 2.54
N THR A 212 -0.25 -28.30 3.00
CA THR A 212 -0.20 -28.84 4.37
C THR A 212 -0.07 -27.72 5.40
N ALA A 213 0.81 -26.73 5.17
CA ALA A 213 0.96 -25.60 6.10
C ALA A 213 -0.32 -24.76 6.26
N ALA A 214 -1.12 -24.63 5.19
CA ALA A 214 -2.37 -23.85 5.18
C ALA A 214 -3.48 -24.39 6.10
N ILE A 215 -3.40 -25.67 6.51
CA ILE A 215 -4.38 -26.35 7.39
C ILE A 215 -3.83 -26.68 8.79
N MET A 216 -2.55 -26.39 9.05
CA MET A 216 -1.91 -26.66 10.34
C MET A 216 -2.20 -25.57 11.39
N ALA A 217 -2.22 -25.98 12.66
CA ALA A 217 -2.15 -25.06 13.79
C ALA A 217 -0.69 -24.91 14.24
N PHE A 218 -0.28 -23.68 14.54
CA PHE A 218 1.07 -23.33 14.99
C PHE A 218 1.02 -22.57 16.31
N ALA A 219 2.09 -22.65 17.09
CA ALA A 219 2.26 -21.91 18.33
C ALA A 219 2.26 -20.38 18.07
N PRO A 220 1.76 -19.55 18.99
CA PRO A 220 1.71 -18.09 18.81
C PRO A 220 3.07 -17.43 18.60
N LEU A 221 4.14 -18.08 19.07
CA LEU A 221 5.52 -17.63 18.96
C LEU A 221 6.21 -18.44 17.86
N ASN A 222 6.36 -17.85 16.68
CA ASN A 222 7.01 -18.53 15.56
C ASN A 222 7.72 -17.55 14.62
N VAL A 223 8.60 -18.11 13.80
CA VAL A 223 9.21 -17.45 12.64
C VAL A 223 8.96 -18.33 11.42
N VAL A 224 8.49 -17.72 10.34
CA VAL A 224 8.29 -18.41 9.05
C VAL A 224 9.47 -18.13 8.14
N VAL A 225 10.01 -19.17 7.51
CA VAL A 225 10.97 -19.04 6.41
C VAL A 225 10.31 -19.55 5.15
N LEU A 226 10.34 -18.74 4.09
CA LEU A 226 9.93 -19.12 2.75
C LEU A 226 11.15 -19.17 1.85
N TRP A 227 11.19 -20.15 0.95
CA TRP A 227 12.11 -20.11 -0.18
C TRP A 227 11.49 -20.73 -1.41
N ARG A 228 11.97 -20.26 -2.56
CA ARG A 228 11.49 -20.67 -3.87
C ARG A 228 12.13 -21.99 -4.30
N ILE A 229 11.33 -22.88 -4.88
CA ILE A 229 11.75 -24.18 -5.44
C ILE A 229 11.55 -24.30 -6.96
N GLN A 230 10.77 -23.40 -7.58
CA GLN A 230 10.66 -23.28 -9.04
C GLN A 230 11.34 -21.99 -9.50
N PRO A 231 12.15 -21.97 -10.58
CA PRO A 231 12.74 -20.73 -11.10
C PRO A 231 11.68 -19.64 -11.33
N ARG A 232 12.04 -18.38 -11.07
CA ARG A 232 11.14 -17.26 -11.42
C ARG A 232 11.09 -17.08 -12.92
N ASP A 233 9.88 -16.88 -13.42
CA ASP A 233 9.70 -16.25 -14.71
C ASP A 233 10.34 -14.85 -14.70
N ASN A 234 10.97 -14.51 -15.82
CA ASN A 234 11.48 -13.17 -16.09
C ASN A 234 10.67 -12.55 -17.25
N PRO A 235 9.39 -12.18 -17.01
CA PRO A 235 8.48 -11.75 -18.06
C PRO A 235 8.82 -10.36 -18.58
N VAL A 236 8.52 -10.10 -19.86
CA VAL A 236 8.70 -8.79 -20.52
C VAL A 236 8.05 -7.67 -19.70
N LEU A 237 8.82 -6.66 -19.31
CA LEU A 237 8.36 -5.64 -18.34
C LEU A 237 7.29 -4.68 -18.91
N LEU A 238 7.35 -4.37 -20.20
CA LEU A 238 6.51 -3.36 -20.88
C LEU A 238 6.19 -3.82 -22.30
N GLY A 239 4.97 -3.56 -22.77
CA GLY A 239 4.55 -3.76 -24.15
C GLY A 239 4.28 -5.22 -24.48
N LEU A 240 3.50 -5.93 -23.66
CA LEU A 240 3.04 -7.28 -23.98
C LEU A 240 2.18 -7.28 -25.25
N ASP A 241 2.08 -8.41 -25.95
CA ASP A 241 1.24 -8.51 -27.15
C ASP A 241 -0.25 -8.44 -26.81
N ASP A 242 -1.08 -7.90 -27.71
CA ASP A 242 -2.52 -7.74 -27.45
C ASP A 242 -3.28 -9.06 -27.26
N ASP A 243 -2.78 -10.18 -27.80
CA ASP A 243 -3.37 -11.50 -27.60
C ASP A 243 -2.98 -12.15 -26.26
N ALA A 244 -2.08 -11.54 -25.47
CA ALA A 244 -1.83 -11.93 -24.08
C ALA A 244 -2.99 -11.55 -23.13
N TYR A 245 -3.99 -10.82 -23.63
CA TYR A 245 -5.15 -10.35 -22.88
C TYR A 245 -6.43 -11.00 -23.40
N ALA A 246 -7.23 -11.55 -22.48
CA ALA A 246 -8.66 -11.67 -22.67
C ALA A 246 -9.22 -10.27 -22.97
N GLN A 247 -10.10 -10.18 -23.96
CA GLN A 247 -10.63 -8.90 -24.45
C GLN A 247 -11.96 -9.12 -25.15
N ARG A 248 -12.89 -8.17 -25.00
CA ARG A 248 -14.18 -8.25 -25.66
C ARG A 248 -14.00 -8.03 -27.16
N ARG A 249 -14.47 -8.99 -27.97
CA ARG A 249 -14.46 -8.93 -29.43
C ARG A 249 -15.91 -8.72 -29.92
N PRO A 250 -16.30 -7.51 -30.37
CA PRO A 250 -17.62 -7.27 -30.94
C PRO A 250 -17.89 -8.19 -32.14
N LYS A 251 -19.16 -8.53 -32.40
CA LYS A 251 -19.52 -9.39 -33.54
C LYS A 251 -19.16 -8.69 -34.85
N GLY A 252 -18.22 -9.27 -35.59
CA GLY A 252 -17.59 -8.75 -36.80
C GLY A 252 -16.57 -9.78 -37.32
N ASP A 253 -15.64 -9.39 -38.19
CA ASP A 253 -14.69 -10.26 -38.91
C ASP A 253 -13.63 -10.99 -38.04
N GLY A 254 -13.76 -10.95 -36.71
CA GLY A 254 -12.80 -11.49 -35.74
C GLY A 254 -11.59 -10.60 -35.47
N THR A 255 -11.38 -9.52 -36.23
CA THR A 255 -10.17 -8.69 -36.19
C THR A 255 -10.38 -7.31 -35.54
N GLY A 256 -10.97 -7.28 -34.34
CA GLY A 256 -11.33 -6.02 -33.68
C GLY A 256 -11.55 -6.09 -32.17
N GLY A 257 -10.65 -6.72 -31.42
CA GLY A 257 -10.73 -6.73 -29.95
C GLY A 257 -10.58 -5.33 -29.34
N LEU A 258 -11.43 -5.04 -28.35
CA LEU A 258 -11.49 -3.78 -27.61
C LEU A 258 -10.38 -3.75 -26.55
N ILE A 259 -9.24 -3.17 -26.93
CA ILE A 259 -8.04 -3.02 -26.12
C ILE A 259 -7.25 -1.79 -26.59
N THR A 260 -6.62 -1.07 -25.66
CA THR A 260 -5.60 -0.06 -25.99
C THR A 260 -4.42 -0.79 -26.63
N LYS A 261 -4.27 -0.73 -27.95
CA LYS A 261 -3.27 -1.49 -28.73
C LYS A 261 -1.85 -1.30 -28.21
N GLN A 262 -1.04 -2.37 -28.20
CA GLN A 262 0.36 -2.44 -27.74
C GLN A 262 1.19 -1.16 -27.93
N GLU A 263 1.21 -0.57 -29.14
CA GLU A 263 1.98 0.65 -29.45
C GLU A 263 1.40 1.88 -28.72
N VAL A 264 0.08 2.03 -28.74
CA VAL A 264 -0.65 3.07 -28.00
C VAL A 264 -0.45 2.89 -26.50
N ARG A 265 -0.53 1.65 -26.00
CA ARG A 265 -0.35 1.28 -24.59
C ARG A 265 1.06 1.57 -24.10
N ALA A 266 2.09 1.22 -24.88
CA ALA A 266 3.48 1.52 -24.55
C ALA A 266 3.74 3.03 -24.47
N VAL A 267 3.23 3.83 -25.42
CA VAL A 267 3.34 5.30 -25.37
C VAL A 267 2.54 5.87 -24.19
N SER A 268 1.35 5.34 -23.90
CA SER A 268 0.54 5.77 -22.75
C SER A 268 1.26 5.53 -21.42
N LEU A 269 1.81 4.32 -21.23
CA LEU A 269 2.59 3.96 -20.04
C LEU A 269 3.86 4.79 -19.89
N ALA A 270 4.54 5.11 -21.00
CA ALA A 270 5.66 6.04 -20.99
C ALA A 270 5.23 7.46 -20.57
N ARG A 271 4.10 7.98 -21.08
CA ARG A 271 3.59 9.32 -20.72
C ARG A 271 3.08 9.42 -19.28
N LEU A 272 2.74 8.31 -18.62
CA LEU A 272 2.34 8.27 -17.21
C LEU A 272 3.52 8.46 -16.22
N GLN A 273 4.78 8.42 -16.69
CA GLN A 273 6.00 8.65 -15.88
C GLN A 273 6.03 7.82 -14.57
N LEU A 274 5.69 6.53 -14.69
CA LEU A 274 5.53 5.63 -13.54
C LEU A 274 6.86 5.36 -12.81
N ARG A 275 6.78 5.37 -11.48
CA ARG A 275 7.85 4.93 -10.57
C ARG A 275 7.50 3.56 -10.00
N ALA A 276 8.47 2.90 -9.35
CA ALA A 276 8.23 1.63 -8.67
C ALA A 276 7.16 1.72 -7.57
N ASP A 277 6.96 2.89 -6.96
CA ASP A 277 6.04 3.17 -5.85
C ASP A 277 4.77 3.96 -6.26
N SER A 278 4.51 4.14 -7.56
CA SER A 278 3.38 4.94 -8.03
C SER A 278 2.01 4.43 -7.57
N ILE A 279 1.17 5.33 -7.05
CA ILE A 279 -0.28 5.15 -7.00
C ILE A 279 -0.85 5.53 -8.38
N VAL A 280 -1.52 4.58 -9.04
CA VAL A 280 -2.08 4.77 -10.39
C VAL A 280 -3.59 4.59 -10.38
N TRP A 281 -4.32 5.46 -11.07
CA TRP A 281 -5.74 5.22 -11.38
C TRP A 281 -5.91 4.80 -12.85
N ASP A 282 -6.66 3.73 -13.10
CA ASP A 282 -7.03 3.25 -14.45
C ASP A 282 -8.56 3.39 -14.63
N ILE A 283 -8.99 4.39 -15.39
CA ILE A 283 -10.39 4.82 -15.45
C ILE A 283 -11.00 4.48 -16.82
N GLY A 284 -12.05 3.65 -16.79
CA GLY A 284 -12.57 3.00 -17.99
C GLY A 284 -11.59 1.93 -18.47
N ALA A 285 -11.19 1.05 -17.55
CA ALA A 285 -10.09 0.11 -17.72
C ALA A 285 -10.30 -0.88 -18.89
N GLY A 286 -11.54 -1.16 -19.30
CA GLY A 286 -11.84 -2.04 -20.43
C GLY A 286 -11.31 -3.46 -20.22
N SER A 287 -10.27 -3.88 -20.94
CA SER A 287 -9.61 -5.18 -20.69
C SER A 287 -8.63 -5.17 -19.51
N GLY A 288 -8.40 -4.02 -18.89
CA GLY A 288 -7.38 -3.82 -17.83
C GLY A 288 -5.95 -3.71 -18.37
N SER A 289 -5.77 -3.68 -19.70
CA SER A 289 -4.45 -3.78 -20.32
C SER A 289 -3.43 -2.73 -19.85
N VAL A 290 -3.86 -1.48 -19.65
CA VAL A 290 -2.97 -0.40 -19.20
C VAL A 290 -2.70 -0.52 -17.70
N GLY A 291 -3.73 -0.62 -16.86
CA GLY A 291 -3.56 -0.74 -15.41
C GLY A 291 -2.81 -2.01 -14.96
N LEU A 292 -2.98 -3.15 -15.65
CA LEU A 292 -2.26 -4.39 -15.33
C LEU A 292 -0.78 -4.33 -15.72
N GLU A 293 -0.43 -3.67 -16.84
CA GLU A 293 0.99 -3.38 -17.11
C GLU A 293 1.55 -2.35 -16.11
N ALA A 294 0.78 -1.31 -15.78
CA ALA A 294 1.18 -0.33 -14.76
C ALA A 294 1.45 -1.01 -13.40
N ALA A 295 0.64 -1.97 -12.97
CA ALA A 295 0.84 -2.71 -11.72
C ALA A 295 2.18 -3.47 -11.70
N ARG A 296 2.58 -4.06 -12.84
CA ARG A 296 3.87 -4.76 -13.01
C ARG A 296 5.08 -3.83 -12.96
N LEU A 297 4.93 -2.60 -13.44
CA LEU A 297 5.96 -1.55 -13.34
C LEU A 297 6.03 -0.97 -11.92
N CYS A 298 4.87 -0.71 -11.30
CA CYS A 298 4.70 -0.08 -9.99
C CYS A 298 4.75 -1.10 -8.85
N ARG A 299 5.75 -1.98 -8.83
CA ARG A 299 5.87 -3.16 -7.92
C ARG A 299 5.84 -2.91 -6.41
N HIS A 300 5.93 -1.65 -5.97
CA HIS A 300 5.82 -1.18 -4.58
C HIS A 300 4.66 -0.19 -4.40
N GLY A 301 4.06 0.27 -5.50
CA GLY A 301 2.86 1.10 -5.55
C GLY A 301 1.60 0.24 -5.72
N HIS A 302 0.50 0.87 -6.12
CA HIS A 302 -0.80 0.21 -6.24
C HIS A 302 -1.65 0.83 -7.34
N VAL A 303 -2.37 -0.01 -8.09
CA VAL A 303 -3.28 0.42 -9.15
C VAL A 303 -4.73 0.28 -8.70
N PHE A 304 -5.47 1.38 -8.78
CA PHE A 304 -6.91 1.40 -8.55
C PHE A 304 -7.62 1.53 -9.91
N ALA A 305 -8.34 0.50 -10.30
CA ALA A 305 -9.03 0.43 -11.58
C ALA A 305 -10.54 0.51 -11.40
N ILE A 306 -11.23 1.19 -12.32
CA ILE A 306 -12.68 1.29 -12.34
C ILE A 306 -13.23 1.03 -13.74
N GLU A 307 -14.20 0.11 -13.82
CA GLU A 307 -14.93 -0.22 -15.05
C GLU A 307 -16.41 -0.43 -14.72
N LYS A 308 -17.28 0.10 -15.59
CA LYS A 308 -18.74 0.06 -15.42
C LYS A 308 -19.40 -1.16 -16.08
N ASN A 309 -18.76 -1.71 -17.12
CA ASN A 309 -19.30 -2.82 -17.88
C ASN A 309 -18.96 -4.15 -17.21
N ALA A 310 -19.97 -4.87 -16.73
CA ALA A 310 -19.80 -6.15 -16.03
C ALA A 310 -19.00 -7.20 -16.84
N ALA A 311 -19.19 -7.27 -18.16
CA ALA A 311 -18.45 -8.22 -19.00
C ALA A 311 -16.97 -7.83 -19.15
N ASP A 312 -16.66 -6.54 -19.16
CA ASP A 312 -15.28 -6.05 -19.19
C ASP A 312 -14.63 -6.20 -17.79
N VAL A 313 -15.38 -6.02 -16.70
CA VAL A 313 -14.96 -6.34 -15.32
C VAL A 313 -14.56 -7.82 -15.15
N ASP A 314 -15.33 -8.76 -15.68
CA ASP A 314 -14.99 -10.20 -15.63
C ASP A 314 -13.75 -10.54 -16.47
N ILE A 315 -13.55 -9.84 -17.58
CA ILE A 315 -12.31 -9.91 -18.38
C ILE A 315 -11.12 -9.36 -17.60
N ILE A 316 -11.26 -8.24 -16.89
CA ILE A 316 -10.19 -7.69 -16.05
C ILE A 316 -9.82 -8.69 -14.96
N ARG A 317 -10.79 -9.33 -14.30
CA ARG A 317 -10.52 -10.39 -13.30
C ARG A 317 -9.72 -11.54 -13.91
N GLN A 318 -10.12 -12.05 -15.07
CA GLN A 318 -9.40 -13.10 -15.77
C GLN A 318 -7.95 -12.70 -16.12
N ASN A 319 -7.74 -11.47 -16.61
CA ASN A 319 -6.41 -10.96 -16.94
C ASN A 319 -5.56 -10.71 -15.68
N HIS A 320 -6.15 -10.17 -14.63
CA HIS A 320 -5.52 -9.98 -13.31
C HIS A 320 -5.05 -11.32 -12.76
N ASP A 321 -5.89 -12.36 -12.85
CA ASP A 321 -5.55 -13.71 -12.40
C ASP A 321 -4.43 -14.35 -13.22
N ALA A 322 -4.42 -14.15 -14.54
CA ALA A 322 -3.36 -14.64 -15.43
C ALA A 322 -2.03 -13.87 -15.24
N PHE A 323 -2.08 -12.61 -14.80
CA PHE A 323 -0.89 -11.76 -14.62
C PHE A 323 -0.25 -11.91 -13.23
N GLY A 324 -0.97 -12.46 -12.25
CA GLY A 324 -0.44 -12.76 -10.91
C GLY A 324 0.01 -11.54 -10.11
N VAL A 325 -0.59 -10.36 -10.33
CA VAL A 325 -0.22 -9.12 -9.65
C VAL A 325 -1.02 -8.90 -8.36
N ALA A 326 -0.34 -8.71 -7.22
CA ALA A 326 -1.00 -8.50 -5.93
C ALA A 326 -1.51 -7.05 -5.72
N ASN A 327 -0.95 -6.08 -6.44
CA ASN A 327 -1.08 -4.63 -6.23
C ASN A 327 -2.09 -3.95 -7.18
N TYR A 328 -3.24 -4.59 -7.40
CA TYR A 328 -4.29 -4.13 -8.31
C TYR A 328 -5.68 -4.31 -7.66
N THR A 329 -6.44 -3.23 -7.49
CA THR A 329 -7.82 -3.27 -6.98
C THR A 329 -8.80 -2.83 -8.07
N LEU A 330 -9.78 -3.68 -8.39
CA LEU A 330 -10.84 -3.39 -9.35
C LEU A 330 -12.15 -3.03 -8.65
N VAL A 331 -12.72 -1.88 -9.00
CA VAL A 331 -14.07 -1.45 -8.61
C VAL A 331 -15.02 -1.57 -9.80
N HIS A 332 -16.14 -2.27 -9.62
CA HIS A 332 -17.24 -2.28 -10.59
C HIS A 332 -18.22 -1.14 -10.28
N ASP A 333 -17.95 0.04 -10.84
CA ASP A 333 -18.80 1.23 -10.71
C ASP A 333 -18.56 2.17 -11.91
N ARG A 334 -19.33 3.26 -12.03
CA ARG A 334 -19.16 4.29 -13.04
C ARG A 334 -18.46 5.51 -12.44
N ALA A 335 -17.19 5.70 -12.80
CA ALA A 335 -16.44 6.91 -12.47
C ALA A 335 -17.25 8.18 -12.81
N PRO A 336 -17.30 9.19 -11.92
CA PRO A 336 -16.47 9.35 -10.71
C PRO A 336 -16.95 8.63 -9.44
N SER A 337 -18.07 7.90 -9.47
CA SER A 337 -18.52 7.08 -8.34
C SER A 337 -17.52 5.97 -7.99
N GLY A 338 -17.48 5.54 -6.73
CA GLY A 338 -16.58 4.48 -6.25
C GLY A 338 -15.13 4.91 -5.97
N MET A 339 -14.73 6.13 -6.37
CA MET A 339 -13.35 6.63 -6.27
C MET A 339 -13.09 7.51 -5.02
N GLN A 340 -14.10 7.79 -4.21
CA GLN A 340 -14.01 8.79 -3.12
C GLN A 340 -12.96 8.44 -2.06
N ALA A 341 -12.85 7.15 -1.71
CA ALA A 341 -11.93 6.64 -0.69
C ALA A 341 -10.53 6.27 -1.23
N TRP A 342 -10.28 6.39 -2.54
CA TRP A 342 -8.97 6.07 -3.12
C TRP A 342 -7.90 7.07 -2.66
N PRO A 343 -6.62 6.67 -2.49
CA PRO A 343 -5.54 7.62 -2.26
C PRO A 343 -5.34 8.57 -3.45
N ASP A 344 -4.88 9.79 -3.19
CA ASP A 344 -4.48 10.74 -4.23
C ASP A 344 -3.39 10.12 -5.13
N PRO A 345 -3.52 10.16 -6.48
CA PRO A 345 -2.66 9.42 -7.40
C PRO A 345 -1.39 10.19 -7.78
N ASP A 346 -0.35 9.42 -8.12
CA ASP A 346 0.83 9.94 -8.82
C ASP A 346 0.62 9.94 -10.35
N ALA A 347 -0.21 9.02 -10.87
CA ALA A 347 -0.52 8.95 -12.29
C ALA A 347 -1.97 8.52 -12.52
N VAL A 348 -2.61 9.04 -13.58
CA VAL A 348 -3.99 8.68 -13.95
C VAL A 348 -4.09 8.43 -15.43
N PHE A 349 -4.58 7.25 -15.80
CA PHE A 349 -4.97 6.89 -17.15
C PHE A 349 -6.49 6.97 -17.33
N VAL A 350 -6.94 7.57 -18.43
CA VAL A 350 -8.36 7.55 -18.85
C VAL A 350 -8.47 6.88 -20.21
N GLY A 351 -8.93 5.63 -20.20
CA GLY A 351 -9.30 4.87 -21.40
C GLY A 351 -10.76 5.11 -21.83
N GLY A 352 -11.63 5.48 -20.88
CA GLY A 352 -13.03 5.79 -21.16
C GLY A 352 -13.67 6.65 -20.06
N SER A 353 -14.42 7.68 -20.46
CA SER A 353 -14.98 8.70 -19.56
C SER A 353 -16.40 8.44 -19.06
N GLY A 354 -17.06 7.37 -19.52
CA GLY A 354 -18.43 7.05 -19.15
C GLY A 354 -19.51 8.09 -19.52
N GLY A 355 -19.14 9.15 -20.25
CA GLY A 355 -20.00 10.31 -20.60
C GLY A 355 -19.68 11.60 -19.82
N GLU A 356 -18.83 11.56 -18.78
CA GLU A 356 -18.61 12.66 -17.82
C GLU A 356 -17.17 13.21 -17.87
N LEU A 357 -16.56 13.24 -19.06
CA LEU A 357 -15.15 13.57 -19.28
C LEU A 357 -14.70 14.89 -18.64
N ALA A 358 -15.49 15.96 -18.80
CA ALA A 358 -15.13 17.28 -18.28
C ALA A 358 -15.16 17.35 -16.74
N GLU A 359 -16.06 16.61 -16.09
CA GLU A 359 -16.11 16.54 -14.62
C GLU A 359 -14.99 15.66 -14.08
N LEU A 360 -14.72 14.55 -14.76
CA LEU A 360 -13.64 13.62 -14.45
C LEU A 360 -12.26 14.31 -14.52
N ILE A 361 -11.97 15.10 -15.56
CA ILE A 361 -10.72 15.87 -15.68
C ILE A 361 -10.55 16.83 -14.50
N ARG A 362 -11.62 17.55 -14.11
CA ARG A 362 -11.59 18.50 -12.97
C ARG A 362 -11.37 17.78 -11.63
N LEU A 363 -11.94 16.59 -11.45
CA LEU A 363 -11.71 15.76 -10.26
C LEU A 363 -10.26 15.27 -10.22
N ILE A 364 -9.77 14.71 -11.32
CA ILE A 364 -8.40 14.17 -11.42
C ILE A 364 -7.38 15.27 -11.14
N LEU A 365 -7.42 16.40 -11.86
CA LEU A 365 -6.42 17.46 -11.69
C LEU A 365 -6.47 18.13 -10.31
N ARG A 366 -7.57 18.01 -9.57
CA ARG A 366 -7.65 18.45 -8.16
C ARG A 366 -6.96 17.47 -7.19
N ARG A 367 -7.00 16.18 -7.49
CA ARG A 367 -6.49 15.10 -6.62
C ARG A 367 -5.09 14.60 -7.02
N LEU A 368 -4.65 14.90 -8.23
CA LEU A 368 -3.33 14.53 -8.76
C LEU A 368 -2.23 15.18 -7.91
N ARG A 369 -1.33 14.35 -7.38
CA ARG A 369 -0.22 14.81 -6.53
C ARG A 369 0.72 15.75 -7.28
N PRO A 370 1.52 16.58 -6.57
CA PRO A 370 2.58 17.38 -7.19
C PRO A 370 3.51 16.52 -8.05
N GLY A 371 3.78 16.96 -9.29
CA GLY A 371 4.56 16.18 -10.26
C GLY A 371 3.85 14.97 -10.86
N GLY A 372 2.55 14.78 -10.58
CA GLY A 372 1.77 13.68 -11.13
C GLY A 372 1.31 13.91 -12.59
N HIS A 373 0.98 12.82 -13.28
CA HIS A 373 0.66 12.82 -14.72
C HIS A 373 -0.73 12.26 -15.04
N LEU A 374 -1.54 13.02 -15.76
CA LEU A 374 -2.79 12.57 -16.40
C LEU A 374 -2.51 12.24 -17.88
N VAL A 375 -2.90 11.05 -18.33
CA VAL A 375 -2.87 10.62 -19.74
C VAL A 375 -4.26 10.13 -20.15
N MET A 376 -4.78 10.65 -21.26
CA MET A 376 -6.12 10.33 -21.77
C MET A 376 -6.05 9.93 -23.24
N ASN A 377 -6.68 8.83 -23.61
CA ASN A 377 -6.67 8.32 -24.99
C ASN A 377 -8.04 8.50 -25.65
N PHE A 378 -8.06 9.13 -26.83
CA PHE A 378 -9.27 9.38 -27.60
C PHE A 378 -9.18 8.83 -29.01
N VAL A 379 -10.29 8.23 -29.47
CA VAL A 379 -10.50 7.79 -30.86
C VAL A 379 -11.59 8.59 -31.58
N THR A 380 -12.25 9.53 -30.89
CA THR A 380 -13.28 10.42 -31.45
C THR A 380 -12.91 11.88 -31.20
N LEU A 381 -13.23 12.75 -32.15
CA LEU A 381 -12.86 14.17 -32.10
C LEU A 381 -13.66 14.94 -31.05
N GLU A 382 -14.88 14.49 -30.73
CA GLU A 382 -15.77 15.12 -29.75
C GLU A 382 -15.21 14.98 -28.33
N ASN A 383 -14.66 13.81 -27.97
CA ASN A 383 -14.02 13.60 -26.68
C ASN A 383 -12.69 14.37 -26.59
N LEU A 384 -11.91 14.39 -27.68
CA LEU A 384 -10.71 15.21 -27.77
C LEU A 384 -11.03 16.69 -27.56
N ALA A 385 -11.99 17.26 -28.29
CA ALA A 385 -12.43 18.64 -28.15
C ALA A 385 -12.85 18.95 -26.70
N THR A 386 -13.72 18.11 -26.13
CA THR A 386 -14.18 18.22 -24.73
C THR A 386 -13.01 18.27 -23.73
N ALA A 387 -12.00 17.41 -23.91
CA ALA A 387 -10.81 17.41 -23.06
C ALA A 387 -10.00 18.70 -23.19
N LEU A 388 -9.75 19.15 -24.43
CA LEU A 388 -8.97 20.36 -24.71
C LEU A 388 -9.67 21.63 -24.21
N GLU A 389 -10.98 21.73 -24.36
CA GLU A 389 -11.77 22.84 -23.82
C GLU A 389 -11.73 22.86 -22.28
N THR A 390 -11.82 21.70 -21.64
CA THR A 390 -11.74 21.58 -20.17
C THR A 390 -10.34 21.97 -19.66
N LEU A 391 -9.27 21.51 -20.30
CA LEU A 391 -7.89 21.86 -19.94
C LEU A 391 -7.60 23.34 -20.16
N LYS A 392 -8.07 23.94 -21.26
CA LYS A 392 -7.96 25.39 -21.52
C LYS A 392 -8.67 26.22 -20.47
N ALA A 393 -9.89 25.84 -20.07
CA ALA A 393 -10.64 26.53 -19.03
C ALA A 393 -9.87 26.50 -17.68
N LEU A 394 -9.38 25.32 -17.28
CA LEU A 394 -8.61 25.16 -16.04
C LEU A 394 -7.28 25.94 -16.04
N ALA A 395 -6.55 25.93 -17.16
CA ALA A 395 -5.33 26.72 -17.30
C ALA A 395 -5.62 28.24 -17.24
N GLY A 396 -6.74 28.68 -17.85
CA GLY A 396 -7.18 30.08 -17.83
C GLY A 396 -7.70 30.55 -16.47
N ASP A 397 -8.19 29.65 -15.63
CA ASP A 397 -8.60 29.97 -14.25
C ASP A 397 -7.42 29.93 -13.27
N ALA A 398 -6.43 29.03 -13.47
CA ALA A 398 -5.20 28.99 -12.69
C ALA A 398 -4.33 30.26 -12.83
N GLY A 399 -4.46 30.98 -13.95
CA GLY A 399 -3.76 32.24 -14.20
C GLY A 399 -4.42 33.50 -13.59
N LYS A 400 -5.58 33.38 -12.93
CA LYS A 400 -6.29 34.51 -12.32
C LYS A 400 -5.97 34.64 -10.83
N THR A 401 -5.14 35.61 -10.48
CA THR A 401 -4.99 36.02 -9.08
C THR A 401 -6.30 36.57 -8.50
N PRO A 402 -6.58 36.42 -7.18
CA PRO A 402 -7.82 36.89 -6.56
C PRO A 402 -8.13 38.39 -6.70
N ALA A 403 -7.16 39.21 -7.13
CA ALA A 403 -7.29 40.65 -7.31
C ALA A 403 -8.19 41.07 -8.49
N ASP A 404 -8.40 40.19 -9.48
CA ASP A 404 -9.14 40.54 -10.71
C ASP A 404 -10.64 40.18 -10.63
N ALA A 405 -11.08 39.57 -9.52
CA ALA A 405 -12.41 38.99 -9.36
C ALA A 405 -13.43 39.89 -8.63
N GLU A 406 -13.24 41.22 -8.60
CA GLU A 406 -14.29 42.13 -8.11
C GLU A 406 -14.23 43.55 -8.72
N LYS A 407 -15.10 43.79 -9.71
CA LYS A 407 -15.60 45.12 -10.06
C LYS A 407 -17.12 45.06 -10.24
N PRO A 408 -17.92 45.53 -9.28
CA PRO A 408 -19.37 45.58 -9.44
C PRO A 408 -19.75 46.66 -10.46
N VAL A 409 -20.57 46.30 -11.45
CA VAL A 409 -21.23 47.26 -12.33
C VAL A 409 -22.47 47.79 -11.61
N ALA A 410 -22.59 49.12 -11.50
CA ALA A 410 -23.65 49.77 -10.75
C ALA A 410 -24.97 49.94 -11.54
N ASP A 411 -26.08 49.78 -10.81
CA ASP A 411 -27.45 50.28 -11.00
C ASP A 411 -28.00 50.62 -12.41
N VAL A 412 -29.15 49.99 -12.71
CA VAL A 412 -30.39 50.71 -13.06
C VAL A 412 -31.57 50.04 -12.34
N ALA A 413 -32.48 50.82 -11.75
CA ALA A 413 -33.49 50.32 -10.80
C ALA A 413 -34.95 50.33 -11.31
N SER A 414 -35.69 49.27 -10.90
CA SER A 414 -37.13 49.28 -10.50
C SER A 414 -38.25 49.54 -11.55
N PRO A 415 -39.55 49.28 -11.24
CA PRO A 415 -40.12 48.68 -10.02
C PRO A 415 -41.21 47.58 -10.19
N ALA A 416 -41.33 46.75 -9.12
CA ALA A 416 -42.55 46.22 -8.46
C ALA A 416 -43.68 45.46 -9.22
N ARG A 417 -44.08 44.32 -8.62
CA ARG A 417 -45.46 44.07 -8.13
C ARG A 417 -45.51 42.99 -7.03
N THR A 418 -46.64 42.94 -6.31
CA THR A 418 -46.80 42.45 -4.93
C THR A 418 -47.62 41.15 -4.75
N ALA A 419 -47.35 40.45 -3.62
CA ALA A 419 -48.23 39.50 -2.89
C ALA A 419 -48.52 38.13 -3.59
N SER A 420 -48.87 37.04 -2.89
CA SER A 420 -49.36 36.89 -1.49
C SER A 420 -48.97 35.55 -0.81
N GLN A 421 -49.25 35.48 0.50
CA GLN A 421 -49.18 34.33 1.45
C GLN A 421 -49.94 33.07 0.92
N THR A 422 -49.71 31.82 1.36
CA THR A 422 -49.93 31.28 2.74
C THR A 422 -49.30 29.89 2.98
N SER A 423 -49.05 29.54 4.27
CA SER A 423 -48.91 28.16 4.76
C SER A 423 -50.19 27.72 5.51
N PRO A 424 -50.34 26.43 5.87
CA PRO A 424 -50.04 26.04 7.26
C PRO A 424 -49.35 24.66 7.41
N ALA A 425 -49.09 24.25 8.66
CA ALA A 425 -48.22 23.14 9.05
C ALA A 425 -48.95 21.93 9.67
N HIS A 426 -48.28 20.76 9.69
CA HIS A 426 -48.39 19.61 10.62
C HIS A 426 -47.23 18.63 10.27
N GLU A 427 -46.66 17.77 11.13
CA GLU A 427 -46.47 17.78 12.59
C GLU A 427 -45.33 16.79 12.96
N ALA A 428 -45.12 16.53 14.26
CA ALA A 428 -44.06 15.73 14.89
C ALA A 428 -44.09 14.20 14.66
N ALA A 429 -42.90 13.56 14.77
CA ALA A 429 -42.69 12.32 15.54
C ALA A 429 -41.20 12.12 15.89
N LEU A 430 -40.91 11.56 17.09
CA LEU A 430 -39.56 11.23 17.58
C LEU A 430 -39.25 9.73 17.42
N ALA A 431 -37.97 9.37 17.20
CA ALA A 431 -37.31 8.11 17.61
C ALA A 431 -35.79 8.21 17.34
N SER A 432 -34.95 8.53 18.34
CA SER A 432 -34.24 7.59 19.24
C SER A 432 -33.11 6.77 18.58
N SER A 433 -31.87 7.25 18.74
CA SER A 433 -30.63 6.51 18.43
C SER A 433 -30.22 5.56 19.57
N PRO A 434 -29.46 4.49 19.29
CA PRO A 434 -28.52 3.91 20.24
C PRO A 434 -27.07 4.37 19.96
N SER A 435 -26.30 4.59 21.03
CA SER A 435 -24.92 5.08 21.00
C SER A 435 -23.89 4.03 20.57
N VAL A 436 -22.94 4.42 19.71
CA VAL A 436 -21.73 3.63 19.42
C VAL A 436 -20.57 4.15 20.30
N SER A 437 -19.81 3.24 20.89
CA SER A 437 -18.68 3.55 21.76
C SER A 437 -17.43 3.95 20.96
N GLU A 438 -16.88 5.13 21.23
CA GLU A 438 -15.59 5.55 20.71
C GLU A 438 -14.44 4.86 21.46
N ALA A 439 -13.53 4.23 20.71
CA ALA A 439 -12.24 3.76 21.23
C ALA A 439 -11.17 4.09 20.20
N SER A 440 -10.13 4.83 20.63
CA SER A 440 -9.18 5.48 19.73
C SER A 440 -8.34 4.50 18.89
N GLY A 441 -8.78 4.24 17.67
CA GLY A 441 -7.84 3.94 16.60
C GLY A 441 -7.01 5.18 16.31
N ALA A 442 -5.71 5.02 16.10
CA ALA A 442 -5.03 5.95 15.22
C ALA A 442 -5.60 5.68 13.82
N THR A 443 -6.55 6.50 13.39
CA THR A 443 -6.87 6.62 11.97
C THR A 443 -5.56 6.84 11.22
N PRO A 444 -5.32 6.18 10.08
CA PRO A 444 -4.39 6.75 9.13
C PRO A 444 -4.89 8.16 8.87
N ASP A 445 -3.99 9.15 8.91
CA ASP A 445 -4.35 10.53 8.65
C ASP A 445 -4.95 10.55 7.24
N ILE A 446 -6.27 10.70 7.13
CA ILE A 446 -6.92 11.01 5.87
C ILE A 446 -6.47 12.44 5.61
N GLN A 447 -5.30 12.56 4.97
CA GLN A 447 -4.75 13.86 4.64
C GLN A 447 -5.87 14.63 3.94
N PRO A 448 -6.25 15.81 4.47
CA PRO A 448 -7.24 16.64 3.79
C PRO A 448 -6.74 16.84 2.36
N ALA A 449 -7.62 16.61 1.39
CA ALA A 449 -7.29 16.53 -0.03
C ALA A 449 -6.17 17.51 -0.39
N SER A 450 -5.04 17.00 -0.89
CA SER A 450 -3.85 17.81 -1.07
C SER A 450 -4.20 19.09 -1.83
N GLN A 451 -3.71 20.25 -1.38
CA GLN A 451 -4.07 21.52 -2.02
C GLN A 451 -3.85 21.39 -3.53
N PRO A 452 -4.83 21.81 -4.36
CA PRO A 452 -4.75 21.62 -5.80
C PRO A 452 -3.44 22.23 -6.30
N GLY A 453 -2.72 21.49 -7.14
CA GLY A 453 -1.34 21.81 -7.53
C GLY A 453 -1.16 23.30 -7.84
N THR A 454 -0.47 24.02 -6.97
CA THR A 454 -0.30 25.49 -7.04
C THR A 454 0.77 25.86 -8.07
N GLY A 455 0.54 25.46 -9.32
CA GLY A 455 1.47 25.58 -10.43
C GLY A 455 0.78 25.87 -11.75
N THR A 456 1.56 25.94 -12.84
CA THR A 456 1.01 26.10 -14.18
C THR A 456 0.57 24.75 -14.73
N LEU A 457 -0.65 24.69 -15.28
CA LEU A 457 -1.17 23.49 -15.94
C LEU A 457 -0.54 23.34 -17.33
N HIS A 458 0.45 22.45 -17.46
CA HIS A 458 1.03 22.10 -18.75
C HIS A 458 0.26 20.92 -19.36
N TRP A 459 -0.01 20.98 -20.67
CA TRP A 459 -0.62 19.88 -21.39
C TRP A 459 -0.19 19.84 -22.87
N ASP A 460 -0.11 18.64 -23.45
CA ASP A 460 0.21 18.41 -24.85
C ASP A 460 -0.70 17.36 -25.50
N VAL A 461 -0.70 17.33 -26.84
CA VAL A 461 -1.48 16.40 -27.65
C VAL A 461 -0.58 15.69 -28.64
N LEU A 462 -0.56 14.37 -28.59
CA LEU A 462 0.13 13.50 -29.53
C LEU A 462 -0.90 12.69 -30.34
N GLN A 463 -0.90 12.82 -31.65
CA GLN A 463 -1.58 11.87 -32.52
C GLN A 463 -0.63 10.70 -32.83
N LEU A 464 -1.02 9.49 -32.47
CA LEU A 464 -0.32 8.27 -32.84
C LEU A 464 -1.12 7.54 -33.93
N GLN A 465 -0.43 7.17 -35.01
CA GLN A 465 -0.96 6.29 -36.06
C GLN A 465 0.02 5.14 -36.27
N ALA A 466 -0.49 3.92 -36.26
CA ALA A 466 0.30 2.70 -36.46
C ALA A 466 -0.29 1.88 -37.62
N ALA A 467 0.51 0.96 -38.16
CA ALA A 467 0.03 -0.03 -39.11
C ALA A 467 0.71 -1.38 -38.83
N ARG A 468 -0.09 -2.44 -38.68
CA ARG A 468 0.41 -3.79 -38.36
C ARG A 468 0.41 -4.69 -39.58
N SER A 469 1.37 -5.60 -39.63
CA SER A 469 1.37 -6.68 -40.62
C SER A 469 0.19 -7.63 -40.35
N LYS A 470 -0.72 -7.78 -41.32
CA LYS A 470 -1.74 -8.83 -41.35
C LYS A 470 -1.42 -9.81 -42.49
N PRO A 471 -1.41 -11.13 -42.23
CA PRO A 471 -1.15 -12.13 -43.27
C PRO A 471 -2.29 -12.18 -44.29
N ILE A 472 -1.91 -12.44 -45.54
CA ILE A 472 -2.75 -12.83 -46.67
C ILE A 472 -2.09 -14.07 -47.30
N LEU A 473 -2.77 -14.79 -48.20
CA LEU A 473 -2.19 -15.84 -49.04
C LEU A 473 -0.75 -15.49 -49.49
N HIS A 474 0.22 -16.31 -49.05
CA HIS A 474 1.66 -16.22 -49.36
C HIS A 474 2.35 -14.86 -49.11
N MET A 475 1.71 -13.88 -48.48
CA MET A 475 2.22 -12.51 -48.33
C MET A 475 1.75 -11.85 -47.04
N ASN A 476 2.30 -10.68 -46.72
CA ASN A 476 1.82 -9.80 -45.66
C ASN A 476 1.39 -8.46 -46.26
N ARG A 477 0.32 -7.85 -45.73
CA ARG A 477 0.02 -6.42 -45.96
C ARG A 477 0.13 -5.64 -44.65
N LEU A 478 0.47 -4.36 -44.73
CA LEU A 478 0.20 -3.45 -43.63
C LEU A 478 -1.30 -3.13 -43.61
N ALA A 479 -1.92 -3.25 -42.43
CA ALA A 479 -3.24 -2.76 -42.12
C ALA A 479 -3.08 -1.56 -41.18
N ALA A 480 -3.50 -0.38 -41.61
CA ALA A 480 -3.51 0.80 -40.76
C ALA A 480 -4.50 0.61 -39.61
N GLU A 481 -4.06 0.91 -38.39
CA GLU A 481 -4.93 1.06 -37.23
C GLU A 481 -5.51 2.48 -37.21
N ASN A 482 -6.65 2.66 -36.55
CA ASN A 482 -7.25 3.99 -36.38
C ASN A 482 -6.29 4.91 -35.60
N PRO A 483 -6.18 6.21 -35.96
CA PRO A 483 -5.38 7.14 -35.19
C PRO A 483 -5.95 7.29 -33.77
N VAL A 484 -5.06 7.39 -32.79
CA VAL A 484 -5.40 7.67 -31.39
C VAL A 484 -4.75 8.99 -30.99
N TRP A 485 -5.53 9.88 -30.39
CA TRP A 485 -5.01 11.10 -29.78
C TRP A 485 -4.78 10.87 -28.29
N LEU A 486 -3.52 11.01 -27.87
CA LEU A 486 -3.12 10.96 -26.48
C LEU A 486 -3.01 12.41 -25.99
N VAL A 487 -3.77 12.77 -24.98
CA VAL A 487 -3.68 14.07 -24.30
C VAL A 487 -2.99 13.85 -22.96
N SER A 488 -1.86 14.51 -22.74
CA SER A 488 -1.11 14.46 -21.48
C SER A 488 -1.24 15.78 -20.74
N ALA A 489 -1.39 15.76 -19.41
CA ALA A 489 -1.46 16.96 -18.58
C ALA A 489 -0.79 16.76 -17.21
N CYS A 490 -0.12 17.78 -16.69
CA CYS A 490 0.48 17.79 -15.35
C CYS A 490 0.55 19.22 -14.78
N TRP A 491 0.68 19.33 -13.46
CA TRP A 491 0.98 20.59 -12.78
C TRP A 491 2.50 20.75 -12.68
N GLN A 492 3.05 21.80 -13.31
CA GLN A 492 4.45 22.19 -13.11
C GLN A 492 4.53 23.25 -12.01
N GLN A 493 5.39 23.05 -11.02
CA GLN A 493 5.70 24.10 -10.06
C GLN A 493 6.50 25.20 -10.76
N THR A 494 6.13 26.46 -10.52
CA THR A 494 6.94 27.63 -10.92
C THR A 494 8.20 27.67 -10.05
N GLY A 495 9.29 27.06 -10.52
CA GLY A 495 10.52 26.93 -9.73
C GLY A 495 11.77 26.35 -10.40
N ASP A 496 11.68 25.70 -11.57
CA ASP A 496 12.83 25.14 -12.31
C ASP A 496 12.93 25.73 -13.74
N GLU A 497 13.50 26.93 -13.86
CA GLU A 497 14.18 27.46 -15.06
C GLU A 497 15.65 27.77 -14.74
#